data_AF-A0A2V8HSQ4-F1
#
_entry.id   AF-A0A2V8HSQ4-F1
#
_cell.length_a   1.000
_cell.length_b   1.000
_cell.length_c   1.000
_cell.angle_alpha   90.00
_cell.angle_beta   90.00
_cell.angle_gamma   90.00
#
_symmetry.space_group_name_H-M   'P 1'
#
loop_
_entity.id
_entity.type
_entity.pdbx_description
1 polymer ?
#
loop_
_entity_poly.entity_id
_entity_poly.type
_entity_poly.pdbx_seq_one_letter_code
_entity_poly.pdbx_strand_id
1 'polypeptide(L)'
;MSGLEKPAVQWTFVAIAFALIVVVMLSGVALTRMRAAMDTARADAMQARVDREQIEAAFQRERSARESLALQLGRERGGATGGAAGPPTLTLSPVRAKSPKGPELAVPRTSAPLIVLRLLLPAKAPADASYEVRLRSWTTGDLLWLRSGLRAGTADGKAAVIAPIASDVFAPGPYELIVNTIGSSPLPIAVYEVSFIEHRQ
;
A
#
# COMPACT_ATOMS: atom_id res chain seq x y z
N MET A 1 -4.29 89.33 18.71
CA MET A 1 -3.93 88.03 19.32
C MET A 1 -4.35 86.92 18.37
N SER A 2 -3.40 86.19 17.79
CA SER A 2 -3.56 84.81 17.28
C SER A 2 -2.29 84.40 16.53
N GLY A 3 -1.44 83.62 17.18
CA GLY A 3 -0.19 83.12 16.60
C GLY A 3 0.33 81.82 17.22
N LEU A 4 -0.44 81.18 18.11
CA LEU A 4 -0.04 79.99 18.87
C LEU A 4 -0.76 78.70 18.46
N GLU A 5 -1.73 78.75 17.54
CA GLU A 5 -2.50 77.56 17.12
C GLU A 5 -1.83 76.73 16.01
N LYS A 6 -0.94 77.34 15.22
CA LYS A 6 -0.26 76.65 14.09
C LYS A 6 0.73 75.53 14.50
N PRO A 7 1.55 75.65 15.57
CA PRO A 7 2.50 74.59 15.90
C PRO A 7 1.82 73.34 16.48
N ALA A 8 0.77 73.51 17.30
CA ALA A 8 0.06 72.38 17.90
C ALA A 8 -0.59 71.47 16.86
N VAL A 9 -1.19 72.08 15.82
CA VAL A 9 -1.79 71.33 14.70
C VAL A 9 -0.72 70.63 13.85
N GLN A 10 0.46 71.22 13.67
CA GLN A 10 1.56 70.53 12.95
C GLN A 10 2.07 69.30 13.72
N TRP A 11 2.19 69.40 15.05
CA TRP A 11 2.62 68.27 15.87
C TRP A 11 1.61 67.12 15.91
N THR A 12 0.30 67.39 15.83
CA THR A 12 -0.70 66.33 15.74
C THR A 12 -0.62 65.56 14.42
N PHE A 13 -0.38 66.25 13.30
CA PHE A 13 -0.13 65.57 12.02
C PHE A 13 1.13 64.70 12.04
N VAL A 14 2.21 65.17 12.65
CA VAL A 14 3.45 64.38 12.82
C VAL A 14 3.20 63.16 13.69
N ALA A 15 2.47 63.30 14.80
CA ALA A 15 2.12 62.20 15.68
C ALA A 15 1.24 61.15 14.97
N ILE A 16 0.26 61.59 14.18
CA ILE A 16 -0.61 60.69 13.39
C ILE A 16 0.18 59.98 12.29
N ALA A 17 1.07 60.68 11.59
CA ALA A 17 1.92 60.07 10.57
C ALA A 17 2.85 59.00 11.17
N PHE A 18 3.42 59.29 12.35
CA PHE A 18 4.27 58.33 13.06
C PHE A 18 3.46 57.11 13.54
N ALA A 19 2.26 57.33 14.08
CA ALA A 19 1.36 56.25 14.47
C ALA A 19 0.99 55.35 13.27
N LEU A 20 0.71 55.93 12.11
CA LEU A 20 0.44 55.19 10.87
C LEU A 20 1.63 54.33 10.44
N ILE A 21 2.85 54.87 10.47
CA ILE A 21 4.08 54.12 10.14
C ILE A 21 4.26 52.92 11.08
N VAL A 22 4.04 53.12 12.38
CA VAL A 22 4.15 52.04 13.38
C VAL A 22 3.11 50.94 13.14
N VAL A 23 1.87 51.30 12.80
CA VAL A 23 0.81 50.33 12.47
C VAL A 23 1.15 49.54 11.20
N VAL A 24 1.72 50.18 10.18
CA VAL A 24 2.16 49.51 8.94
C VAL A 24 3.33 48.55 9.22
N MET A 25 4.30 48.94 10.06
CA MET A 25 5.40 48.05 10.45
C MET A 25 4.91 46.84 11.24
N LEU A 26 4.01 47.03 12.21
CA LEU A 26 3.43 45.94 13.01
C LEU A 26 2.65 44.94 12.16
N SER A 27 1.85 45.44 11.22
CA SER A 27 1.08 44.59 10.30
C SER A 27 1.97 43.83 9.32
N GLY A 28 3.07 44.44 8.83
CA GLY A 28 4.08 43.75 8.04
C GLY A 28 4.75 42.58 8.78
N VAL A 29 5.13 42.79 10.05
CA VAL A 29 5.71 41.74 10.89
C VAL A 29 4.72 40.61 11.17
N ALA A 30 3.45 40.93 11.45
CA ALA A 30 2.41 39.93 11.65
C ALA A 30 2.20 39.06 10.39
N LEU A 31 2.22 39.68 9.20
CA LEU A 31 2.09 38.97 7.92
C LEU A 31 3.27 38.02 7.66
N THR A 32 4.49 38.43 7.98
CA THR A 32 5.68 37.56 7.84
C THR A 32 5.67 36.40 8.82
N ARG A 33 5.21 36.62 10.06
CA ARG A 33 5.06 35.53 11.05
C ARG A 33 4.00 34.51 10.64
N MET A 34 2.87 34.96 10.08
CA MET A 34 1.85 34.04 9.54
C MET A 34 2.37 33.23 8.35
N ARG A 35 3.14 33.84 7.45
CA ARG A 35 3.77 33.12 6.33
C ARG A 35 4.78 32.09 6.82
N ALA A 36 5.65 32.46 7.77
CA ALA A 36 6.58 31.53 8.38
C ALA A 36 5.87 30.33 9.04
N ALA A 37 4.75 30.57 9.73
CA ALA A 37 3.94 29.50 10.35
C ALA A 37 3.28 28.57 9.31
N MET A 38 2.88 29.09 8.14
CA MET A 38 2.36 28.24 7.05
C MET A 38 3.46 27.44 6.37
N ASP A 39 4.65 28.02 6.21
CA ASP A 39 5.78 27.33 5.60
C ASP A 39 6.30 26.21 6.50
N THR A 40 6.31 26.41 7.83
CA THR A 40 6.61 25.34 8.79
C THR A 40 5.56 24.24 8.74
N ALA A 41 4.26 24.57 8.70
CA ALA A 41 3.19 23.56 8.61
C ALA A 41 3.26 22.74 7.31
N ARG A 42 3.68 23.35 6.20
CA ARG A 42 3.93 22.64 4.93
C ARG A 42 5.16 21.75 5.00
N ALA A 43 6.24 22.23 5.62
CA ALA A 43 7.44 21.43 5.84
C ALA A 43 7.13 20.21 6.72
N ASP A 44 6.40 20.38 7.82
CA ASP A 44 5.97 19.29 8.71
C ASP A 44 5.09 18.28 7.99
N ALA A 45 4.18 18.74 7.11
CA ALA A 45 3.34 17.85 6.31
C ALA A 45 4.13 17.07 5.25
N MET A 46 5.18 17.66 4.65
CA MET A 46 6.07 16.94 3.75
C MET A 46 6.93 15.94 4.52
N GLN A 47 7.46 16.33 5.68
CA GLN A 47 8.24 15.47 6.56
C GLN A 47 7.44 14.23 6.99
N ALA A 48 6.19 14.42 7.42
CA ALA A 48 5.30 13.33 7.83
C ALA A 48 5.02 12.33 6.69
N ARG A 49 5.00 12.79 5.42
CA ARG A 49 4.86 11.90 4.26
C ARG A 49 6.13 11.10 4.03
N VAL A 50 7.29 11.74 4.09
CA VAL A 50 8.59 11.08 3.94
C VAL A 50 8.80 10.05 5.05
N ASP A 51 8.47 10.37 6.30
CA ASP A 51 8.57 9.45 7.43
C ASP A 51 7.65 8.23 7.24
N ARG A 52 6.41 8.46 6.77
CA ARG A 52 5.48 7.37 6.46
C ARG A 52 6.01 6.47 5.36
N GLU A 53 6.54 7.03 4.27
CA GLU A 53 7.13 6.26 3.17
C GLU A 53 8.36 5.46 3.63
N GLN A 54 9.19 6.03 4.52
CA GLN A 54 10.33 5.34 5.10
C GLN A 54 9.92 4.19 6.02
N ILE A 55 8.91 4.38 6.86
CA ILE A 55 8.36 3.34 7.74
C ILE A 55 7.77 2.21 6.90
N GLU A 56 6.99 2.54 5.87
CA GLU A 56 6.43 1.55 4.94
C GLU A 56 7.57 0.79 4.22
N ALA A 57 8.59 1.47 3.72
CA ALA A 57 9.74 0.83 3.09
C ALA A 57 10.55 -0.07 4.05
N ALA A 58 10.70 0.33 5.32
CA ALA A 58 11.37 -0.48 6.34
C ALA A 58 10.55 -1.74 6.69
N PHE A 59 9.23 -1.60 6.86
CA PHE A 59 8.33 -2.74 7.06
C PHE A 59 8.36 -3.72 5.88
N GLN A 60 8.43 -3.23 4.65
CA GLN A 60 8.55 -4.08 3.46
C GLN A 60 9.88 -4.83 3.41
N ARG A 61 10.99 -4.19 3.80
CA ARG A 61 12.29 -4.85 3.93
C ARG A 61 12.27 -5.92 5.02
N GLU A 62 11.65 -5.64 6.16
CA GLU A 62 11.56 -6.61 7.24
C GLU A 62 10.66 -7.80 6.88
N ARG A 63 9.54 -7.56 6.20
CA ARG A 63 8.64 -8.61 5.73
C ARG A 63 9.29 -9.50 4.68
N SER A 64 9.98 -8.91 3.70
CA SER A 64 10.74 -9.67 2.69
C SER A 64 11.90 -10.46 3.28
N ALA A 65 12.61 -9.91 4.29
CA ALA A 65 13.65 -10.64 5.01
C ALA A 65 13.07 -11.86 5.76
N ARG A 66 11.95 -11.69 6.48
CA ARG A 66 11.26 -12.79 7.16
C ARG A 66 10.77 -13.86 6.19
N GLU A 67 10.24 -13.46 5.03
CA GLU A 67 9.80 -14.38 3.98
C GLU A 67 10.98 -15.17 3.39
N SER A 68 12.13 -14.53 3.15
CA SER A 68 13.31 -15.21 2.65
C SER A 68 13.83 -16.27 3.63
N LEU A 69 13.75 -15.98 4.93
CA LEU A 69 14.16 -16.89 5.99
C LEU A 69 13.16 -18.04 6.17
N ALA A 70 11.86 -17.76 6.05
CA ALA A 70 10.83 -18.81 6.02
C ALA A 70 11.00 -19.76 4.81
N LEU A 71 11.39 -19.23 3.65
CA LEU A 71 11.68 -20.04 2.45
C LEU A 71 12.94 -20.90 2.62
N GLN A 72 13.98 -20.38 3.29
CA GLN A 72 15.18 -21.15 3.61
C GLN A 72 14.88 -22.27 4.60
N LEU A 73 14.16 -21.98 5.69
CA LEU A 73 13.72 -22.99 6.66
C LEU A 73 12.79 -24.05 6.03
N GLY A 74 11.92 -23.64 5.11
CA GLY A 74 11.09 -24.56 4.34
C GLY A 74 11.90 -25.49 3.44
N ARG A 75 12.98 -24.98 2.81
CA ARG A 75 13.90 -25.76 1.99
C ARG A 75 14.77 -26.70 2.83
N GLU A 76 15.26 -26.25 3.97
CA GLU A 76 16.06 -27.05 4.90
C GLU A 76 15.24 -28.18 5.52
N ARG A 77 13.99 -27.92 5.93
CA ARG A 77 13.06 -28.99 6.38
C ARG A 77 12.65 -29.93 5.25
N GLY A 78 12.43 -29.42 4.04
CA GLY A 78 12.09 -30.23 2.88
C GLY A 78 13.24 -31.12 2.38
N GLY A 79 14.50 -30.78 2.70
CA GLY A 79 15.67 -31.57 2.36
C GLY A 79 15.96 -32.74 3.32
N ALA A 80 15.35 -32.75 4.52
CA ALA A 80 15.67 -33.72 5.57
C ALA A 80 14.68 -34.89 5.70
N THR A 81 13.59 -34.93 4.93
CA THR A 81 12.62 -36.02 4.97
C THR A 81 12.19 -36.45 3.58
N GLY A 82 12.85 -37.49 3.06
CA GLY A 82 12.32 -38.25 1.94
C GLY A 82 10.94 -38.81 2.29
N GLY A 83 9.91 -38.38 1.55
CA GLY A 83 8.57 -38.98 1.58
C GLY A 83 7.39 -38.11 2.05
N ALA A 84 7.59 -36.83 2.40
CA ALA A 84 6.47 -35.96 2.81
C ALA A 84 5.80 -35.27 1.61
N ALA A 85 4.46 -35.35 1.54
CA ALA A 85 3.66 -34.62 0.56
C ALA A 85 4.11 -33.16 0.47
N GLY A 86 4.41 -32.67 -0.75
CA GLY A 86 4.83 -31.30 -0.98
C GLY A 86 3.80 -30.27 -0.46
N PRO A 87 4.18 -28.99 -0.36
CA PRO A 87 3.27 -27.96 0.14
C PRO A 87 1.96 -27.96 -0.65
N PRO A 88 0.80 -27.86 0.03
CA PRO A 88 -0.49 -27.88 -0.64
C PRO A 88 -0.56 -26.78 -1.69
N THR A 89 -1.06 -27.16 -2.85
CA THR A 89 -1.15 -26.27 -4.01
C THR A 89 -2.60 -25.87 -4.23
N LEU A 90 -2.83 -24.58 -4.44
CA LEU A 90 -4.13 -24.03 -4.82
C LEU A 90 -4.03 -23.43 -6.22
N THR A 91 -4.63 -24.11 -7.21
CA THR A 91 -4.70 -23.61 -8.59
C THR A 91 -6.01 -22.83 -8.78
N LEU A 92 -5.90 -21.55 -9.16
CA LEU A 92 -7.04 -20.67 -9.41
C LEU A 92 -7.11 -20.30 -10.89
N SER A 93 -8.32 -20.35 -11.43
CA SER A 93 -8.62 -19.85 -12.78
C SER A 93 -9.18 -18.43 -12.72
N PRO A 94 -8.87 -17.57 -13.68
CA PRO A 94 -9.31 -16.19 -13.66
C PRO A 94 -10.83 -16.10 -13.86
N VAL A 95 -11.49 -15.30 -13.03
CA VAL A 95 -12.93 -15.05 -13.17
C VAL A 95 -13.17 -14.04 -14.29
N ARG A 96 -14.24 -14.24 -15.07
CA ARG A 96 -14.63 -13.29 -16.14
C ARG A 96 -15.34 -12.06 -15.59
N ALA A 97 -16.09 -12.24 -14.50
CA ALA A 97 -16.80 -11.19 -13.79
C ALA A 97 -16.81 -11.55 -12.31
N LYS A 98 -16.78 -10.52 -11.46
CA LYS A 98 -16.85 -10.68 -10.00
C LYS A 98 -18.22 -11.27 -9.63
N SER A 99 -18.24 -12.30 -8.80
CA SER A 99 -19.50 -12.93 -8.37
C SER A 99 -20.31 -11.97 -7.50
N PRO A 100 -21.62 -11.77 -7.72
CA PRO A 100 -22.44 -10.89 -6.88
C PRO A 100 -22.71 -11.48 -5.49
N LYS A 101 -22.53 -12.80 -5.30
CA LYS A 101 -22.81 -13.52 -4.04
C LYS A 101 -21.55 -13.94 -3.28
N GLY A 102 -20.37 -13.53 -3.77
CA GLY A 102 -19.08 -13.94 -3.23
C GLY A 102 -18.45 -15.14 -3.96
N PRO A 103 -17.22 -15.52 -3.56
CA PRO A 103 -16.47 -16.58 -4.22
C PRO A 103 -17.19 -17.93 -4.16
N GLU A 104 -17.38 -18.57 -5.30
CA GLU A 104 -18.00 -19.90 -5.38
C GLU A 104 -17.05 -21.03 -4.94
N LEU A 105 -15.74 -20.84 -5.13
CA LEU A 105 -14.74 -21.82 -4.75
C LEU A 105 -14.47 -21.78 -3.24
N ALA A 106 -14.95 -22.78 -2.51
CA ALA A 106 -14.65 -22.98 -1.11
C ALA A 106 -13.52 -24.01 -0.93
N VAL A 107 -12.46 -23.62 -0.23
CA VAL A 107 -11.27 -24.45 0.02
C VAL A 107 -11.14 -24.68 1.53
N PRO A 108 -11.01 -25.93 1.99
CA PRO A 108 -10.74 -26.20 3.40
C PRO A 108 -9.40 -25.60 3.81
N ARG A 109 -9.33 -25.05 5.03
CA ARG A 109 -8.04 -24.64 5.59
C ARG A 109 -7.09 -25.82 5.70
N THR A 110 -5.82 -25.54 5.44
CA THR A 110 -4.72 -26.49 5.62
C THR A 110 -3.93 -26.13 6.87
N SER A 111 -3.43 -27.14 7.58
CA SER A 111 -2.47 -26.98 8.67
C SER A 111 -1.03 -26.79 8.18
N ALA A 112 -0.78 -26.93 6.87
CA ALA A 112 0.54 -26.69 6.29
C ALA A 112 0.94 -25.21 6.50
N PRO A 113 2.22 -24.92 6.79
CA PRO A 113 2.67 -23.55 7.03
C PRO A 113 2.65 -22.68 5.76
N LEU A 114 2.67 -23.31 4.59
CA LEU A 114 2.81 -22.63 3.30
C LEU A 114 1.89 -23.28 2.27
N ILE A 115 1.25 -22.43 1.48
CA ILE A 115 0.41 -22.79 0.34
C ILE A 115 1.10 -22.27 -0.92
N VAL A 116 1.12 -23.08 -1.97
CA VAL A 116 1.60 -22.63 -3.29
C VAL A 116 0.38 -22.19 -4.10
N LEU A 117 0.22 -20.88 -4.29
CA LEU A 117 -0.79 -20.35 -5.21
C LEU A 117 -0.30 -20.51 -6.64
N ARG A 118 -1.13 -21.12 -7.50
CA ARG A 118 -0.93 -21.19 -8.94
C ARG A 118 -2.06 -20.44 -9.63
N LEU A 119 -1.79 -19.22 -10.05
CA LEU A 119 -2.78 -18.31 -10.64
C LEU A 119 -2.69 -18.41 -12.16
N LEU A 120 -3.64 -19.09 -12.79
CA LEU A 120 -3.63 -19.26 -14.25
C LEU A 120 -3.80 -17.91 -14.95
N LEU A 121 -2.90 -17.59 -15.85
CA LEU A 121 -2.96 -16.35 -16.62
C LEU A 121 -3.91 -16.49 -17.82
N PRO A 122 -4.63 -15.42 -18.19
CA PRO A 122 -5.42 -15.42 -19.43
C PRO A 122 -4.48 -15.50 -20.64
N ALA A 123 -4.98 -16.03 -21.76
CA ALA A 123 -4.17 -16.24 -22.96
C ALA A 123 -3.53 -14.96 -23.54
N LYS A 124 -4.05 -13.78 -23.20
CA LYS A 124 -3.54 -12.47 -23.62
C LYS A 124 -2.46 -11.90 -22.69
N ALA A 125 -2.11 -12.59 -21.61
CA ALA A 125 -1.13 -12.10 -20.66
C ALA A 125 0.30 -12.11 -21.26
N PRO A 126 1.08 -11.04 -21.06
CA PRO A 126 2.43 -10.92 -21.62
C PRO A 126 3.44 -11.88 -20.94
N ALA A 127 4.01 -12.82 -21.68
CA ALA A 127 4.90 -13.85 -21.12
C ALA A 127 6.14 -13.27 -20.39
N ASP A 128 6.74 -12.21 -20.92
CA ASP A 128 7.98 -11.62 -20.40
C ASP A 128 7.77 -10.53 -19.34
N ALA A 129 6.51 -10.26 -18.95
CA ALA A 129 6.22 -9.27 -17.93
C ALA A 129 6.66 -9.73 -16.53
N SER A 130 6.84 -8.75 -15.65
CA SER A 130 6.85 -9.01 -14.22
C SER A 130 5.46 -8.74 -13.65
N TYR A 131 5.05 -9.57 -12.70
CA TYR A 131 3.71 -9.61 -12.16
C TYR A 131 3.70 -9.27 -10.68
N GLU A 132 2.61 -8.63 -10.27
CA GLU A 132 2.28 -8.37 -8.88
C GLU A 132 0.97 -9.06 -8.54
N VAL A 133 0.96 -9.81 -7.43
CA VAL A 133 -0.23 -10.45 -6.88
C VAL A 133 -0.66 -9.68 -5.64
N ARG A 134 -1.92 -9.25 -5.62
CA ARG A 134 -2.59 -8.63 -4.46
C ARG A 134 -3.65 -9.58 -3.94
N LEU A 135 -3.60 -9.91 -2.65
CA LEU A 135 -4.66 -10.59 -1.94
C LEU A 135 -5.44 -9.56 -1.13
N ARG A 136 -6.76 -9.54 -1.31
CA ARG A 136 -7.66 -8.63 -0.63
C ARG A 136 -8.80 -9.39 0.03
N SER A 137 -9.30 -8.84 1.13
CA SER A 137 -10.60 -9.24 1.67
C SER A 137 -11.68 -8.94 0.63
N TRP A 138 -12.50 -9.93 0.26
CA TRP A 138 -13.57 -9.71 -0.72
C TRP A 138 -14.65 -8.77 -0.16
N THR A 139 -14.89 -8.84 1.15
CA THR A 139 -15.93 -8.08 1.86
C THR A 139 -15.53 -6.64 2.13
N THR A 140 -14.33 -6.41 2.68
CA THR A 140 -13.87 -5.06 3.08
C THR A 140 -13.01 -4.39 2.01
N GLY A 141 -12.41 -5.18 1.12
CA GLY A 141 -11.46 -4.68 0.12
C GLY A 141 -10.07 -4.40 0.68
N ASP A 142 -9.80 -4.70 1.95
CA ASP A 142 -8.50 -4.46 2.58
C ASP A 142 -7.40 -5.31 1.95
N LEU A 143 -6.23 -4.73 1.75
CA LEU A 143 -5.05 -5.43 1.26
C LEU A 143 -4.41 -6.25 2.39
N LEU A 144 -4.42 -7.57 2.25
CA LEU A 144 -3.91 -8.49 3.27
C LEU A 144 -2.49 -8.95 2.95
N TRP A 145 -2.19 -9.09 1.65
CA TRP A 145 -0.90 -9.55 1.19
C TRP A 145 -0.61 -9.06 -0.23
N LEU A 146 0.66 -8.82 -0.51
CA LEU A 146 1.17 -8.30 -1.77
C LEU A 146 2.48 -9.01 -2.08
N ARG A 147 2.66 -9.44 -3.32
CA ARG A 147 3.97 -9.89 -3.81
C ARG A 147 4.21 -9.44 -5.23
N SER A 148 5.31 -8.72 -5.43
CA SER A 148 5.76 -8.20 -6.72
C SER A 148 6.99 -8.96 -7.22
N GLY A 149 7.43 -8.65 -8.44
CA GLY A 149 8.62 -9.25 -9.04
C GLY A 149 8.41 -10.68 -9.55
N LEU A 150 7.17 -11.16 -9.61
CA LEU A 150 6.87 -12.52 -10.02
C LEU A 150 7.01 -12.66 -11.55
N ARG A 151 7.37 -13.84 -12.02
CA ARG A 151 7.47 -14.15 -13.44
C ARG A 151 6.40 -15.17 -13.82
N ALA A 152 5.98 -15.15 -15.08
CA ALA A 152 5.15 -16.22 -15.61
C ALA A 152 5.93 -17.53 -15.57
N GLY A 153 5.31 -18.56 -15.02
CA GLY A 153 5.73 -19.95 -15.12
C GLY A 153 4.62 -20.77 -15.77
N THR A 154 4.64 -22.07 -15.52
CA THR A 154 3.64 -23.01 -16.04
C THR A 154 2.99 -23.80 -14.91
N ALA A 155 1.68 -23.94 -14.96
CA ALA A 155 0.89 -24.80 -14.09
C ALA A 155 -0.13 -25.55 -14.95
N ASP A 156 -0.16 -26.88 -14.84
CA ASP A 156 -1.11 -27.73 -15.57
C ASP A 156 -1.11 -27.47 -17.09
N GLY A 157 0.08 -27.25 -17.65
CA GLY A 157 0.29 -26.95 -19.08
C GLY A 157 -0.13 -25.54 -19.52
N LYS A 158 -0.55 -24.67 -18.61
CA LYS A 158 -0.99 -23.29 -18.88
C LYS A 158 -0.05 -22.28 -18.26
N ALA A 159 0.04 -21.09 -18.85
CA ALA A 159 0.78 -19.97 -18.26
C ALA A 159 0.17 -19.61 -16.91
N ALA A 160 1.00 -19.45 -15.89
CA ALA A 160 0.54 -19.17 -14.53
C ALA A 160 1.56 -18.36 -13.73
N VAL A 161 1.09 -17.57 -12.77
CA VAL A 161 1.94 -16.97 -11.74
C VAL A 161 1.95 -17.90 -10.53
N ILE A 162 3.14 -18.33 -10.13
CA ILE A 162 3.33 -19.20 -8.97
C ILE A 162 3.81 -18.35 -7.80
N ALA A 163 3.02 -18.33 -6.72
CA ALA A 163 3.29 -17.49 -5.56
C ALA A 163 3.12 -18.29 -4.26
N PRO A 164 4.24 -18.67 -3.62
CA PRO A 164 4.22 -19.16 -2.24
C PRO A 164 3.65 -18.11 -1.29
N ILE A 165 2.73 -18.51 -0.43
CA ILE A 165 2.11 -17.67 0.60
C ILE A 165 1.99 -18.46 1.90
N ALA A 166 2.17 -17.78 3.04
CA ALA A 166 1.94 -18.39 4.34
C ALA A 166 0.45 -18.63 4.57
N SER A 167 0.10 -19.77 5.17
CA SER A 167 -1.30 -20.17 5.34
C SER A 167 -2.05 -19.34 6.40
N ASP A 168 -1.33 -18.68 7.29
CA ASP A 168 -1.86 -17.80 8.35
C ASP A 168 -2.48 -16.51 7.80
N VAL A 169 -2.09 -16.10 6.58
CA VAL A 169 -2.72 -14.99 5.86
C VAL A 169 -4.20 -15.27 5.57
N PHE A 170 -4.58 -16.55 5.46
CA PHE A 170 -5.97 -16.96 5.21
C PHE A 170 -6.69 -17.35 6.51
N ALA A 171 -7.37 -16.36 7.08
CA ALA A 171 -8.47 -16.61 8.01
C ALA A 171 -9.67 -17.25 7.28
N PRO A 172 -10.64 -17.84 8.00
CA PRO A 172 -11.89 -18.24 7.37
C PRO A 172 -12.59 -17.02 6.75
N GLY A 173 -12.97 -17.11 5.48
CA GLY A 173 -13.67 -16.03 4.79
C GLY A 173 -13.40 -15.94 3.28
N PRO A 174 -14.06 -14.99 2.61
CA PRO A 174 -13.95 -14.77 1.17
C PRO A 174 -12.81 -13.80 0.82
N TYR A 175 -12.08 -14.12 -0.25
CA TYR A 175 -10.92 -13.38 -0.73
C TYR A 175 -10.97 -13.13 -2.23
N GLU A 176 -10.32 -12.04 -2.62
CA GLU A 176 -10.08 -11.66 -4.01
C GLU A 176 -8.56 -11.59 -4.24
N LEU A 177 -8.07 -12.25 -5.28
CA LEU A 177 -6.70 -12.09 -5.75
C LEU A 177 -6.69 -11.34 -7.07
N ILE A 178 -5.81 -10.36 -7.20
CA ILE A 178 -5.65 -9.55 -8.41
C ILE A 178 -4.22 -9.68 -8.88
N VAL A 179 -4.04 -10.02 -10.14
CA VAL A 179 -2.74 -10.06 -10.81
C VAL A 179 -2.61 -8.85 -11.71
N ASN A 180 -1.58 -8.03 -11.45
CA ASN A 180 -1.24 -6.86 -12.25
C ASN A 180 0.09 -7.06 -12.98
N THR A 181 0.29 -6.39 -14.11
CA THR A 181 1.63 -6.16 -14.65
C THR A 181 2.37 -5.13 -13.79
N ILE A 182 3.68 -5.28 -13.70
CA ILE A 182 4.59 -4.28 -13.12
C ILE A 182 5.23 -3.50 -14.28
N GLY A 183 5.15 -2.17 -14.23
CA GLY A 183 5.68 -1.29 -15.28
C GLY A 183 5.08 0.11 -15.21
N SER A 184 5.32 0.91 -16.26
CA SER A 184 4.87 2.31 -16.35
C SER A 184 3.35 2.50 -16.37
N SER A 185 2.58 1.44 -16.61
CA SER A 185 1.12 1.41 -16.45
C SER A 185 0.69 0.05 -15.92
N PRO A 186 0.56 -0.12 -14.59
CA PRO A 186 0.11 -1.37 -13.99
C PRO A 186 -1.35 -1.59 -14.33
N LEU A 187 -1.62 -2.63 -15.11
CA LEU A 187 -2.97 -2.99 -15.53
C LEU A 187 -3.40 -4.29 -14.84
N PRO A 188 -4.65 -4.38 -14.35
CA PRO A 188 -5.20 -5.63 -13.87
C PRO A 188 -5.36 -6.59 -15.05
N ILE A 189 -4.64 -7.71 -15.00
CA ILE A 189 -4.63 -8.74 -16.03
C ILE A 189 -5.71 -9.78 -15.73
N ALA A 190 -5.83 -10.13 -14.45
CA ALA A 190 -6.72 -11.19 -14.00
C ALA A 190 -7.17 -10.96 -12.55
N VAL A 191 -8.39 -11.40 -12.28
CA VAL A 191 -8.99 -11.44 -10.96
C VAL A 191 -9.34 -12.89 -10.65
N TYR A 192 -9.20 -13.29 -9.39
CA TYR A 192 -9.51 -14.63 -8.89
C TYR A 192 -10.29 -14.47 -7.59
N GLU A 193 -11.17 -15.43 -7.33
CA GLU A 193 -11.99 -15.45 -6.13
C GLU A 193 -11.82 -16.80 -5.44
N VAL A 194 -11.66 -16.78 -4.12
CA VAL A 194 -11.59 -17.99 -3.30
C VAL A 194 -12.12 -17.72 -1.90
N SER A 195 -12.82 -18.69 -1.31
CA SER A 195 -13.25 -18.67 0.08
C SER A 195 -12.52 -19.76 0.85
N PHE A 196 -11.96 -19.44 2.01
CA PHE A 196 -11.41 -20.44 2.93
C PHE A 196 -12.44 -20.78 3.99
N ILE A 197 -12.73 -22.07 4.17
CA ILE A 197 -13.69 -22.57 5.16
C ILE A 197 -12.96 -23.34 6.27
N GLU A 198 -13.54 -23.32 7.48
CA GLU A 198 -13.05 -24.16 8.55
C GLU A 198 -13.10 -25.63 8.17
N HIS A 199 -12.07 -26.38 8.55
CA HIS A 199 -12.07 -27.82 8.40
C HIS A 199 -13.01 -28.39 9.47
N ARG A 200 -14.22 -28.78 9.06
CA ARG A 200 -15.17 -29.45 9.95
C ARG A 200 -14.66 -30.88 10.14
N GLN A 201 -14.13 -31.17 11.34
CA GLN A 201 -13.74 -32.52 11.77
C GLN A 201 -14.96 -33.42 11.91
#